data_AF-A0A969LN27-F1
#
_entry.id   AF-A0A969LN27-F1
#
_cell.length_a   1.000
_cell.length_b   1.000
_cell.length_c   1.000
_cell.angle_alpha   90.00
_cell.angle_beta   90.00
_cell.angle_gamma   90.00
#
_symmetry.space_group_name_H-M   'P 1'
#
loop_
_entity.id
_entity.type
_entity.pdbx_description
1 polymer ?
#
loop_
_entity_poly.entity_id
_entity_poly.type
_entity_poly.pdbx_seq_one_letter_code
_entity_poly.pdbx_strand_id
1 'polypeptide(L)'
;MRLDSDVDAQLPPPSWRAPRCRSAVGRALAELSHGDAILAPPVQSIIARGYAVALFYPGEIAPDDARLFRQAPISRLINADTGAIAVWSSLYLSIVEALHAEPRIDATRIAIWGHSRFGKAALLAGALDNRVAAIIANQSGAFGATLSQATRGETSAEILRRFPHWFSQTAATRTQALEPLDQHLLLALLAPRPVLLGNAELDRWSDPGAAFVAARAASEVYVLFGRPGLTQPRMRDTALNSNIAFYLRPGGHGVRSTDWFIALDFLDRHFPGRPSHFASSGETNAEATGGQ
;
A
#
# COMPACT_ATOMS: atom_id res chain seq x y z
N MET A 1 6.54 -25.04 14.16
CA MET A 1 6.85 -25.31 12.74
C MET A 1 7.79 -24.20 12.26
N ARG A 2 9.11 -24.45 12.21
CA ARG A 2 10.07 -23.49 11.67
C ARG A 2 9.81 -23.43 10.16
N LEU A 3 9.34 -22.29 9.65
CA LEU A 3 9.38 -22.03 8.22
C LEU A 3 10.85 -21.83 7.89
N ASP A 4 11.48 -22.87 7.34
CA ASP A 4 12.89 -22.90 7.02
C ASP A 4 13.27 -21.69 6.17
N SER A 5 14.34 -21.03 6.58
CA SER A 5 15.09 -20.04 5.79
C SER A 5 15.56 -20.59 4.42
N ASP A 6 15.36 -21.88 4.16
CA ASP A 6 15.69 -22.57 2.91
C ASP A 6 14.63 -22.45 1.82
N VAL A 7 13.39 -22.01 2.11
CA VAL A 7 12.38 -21.83 1.05
C VAL A 7 12.79 -20.74 0.06
N ASP A 8 13.49 -19.70 0.54
CA ASP A 8 14.07 -18.63 -0.31
C ASP A 8 15.28 -19.10 -1.13
N ALA A 9 15.92 -20.22 -0.76
CA ALA A 9 17.10 -20.76 -1.44
C ALA A 9 16.75 -21.88 -2.45
N GLN A 10 15.60 -22.52 -2.30
CA GLN A 10 15.17 -23.65 -3.14
C GLN A 10 14.27 -23.26 -4.31
N LEU A 11 13.69 -22.06 -4.30
CA LEU A 11 12.92 -21.56 -5.44
C LEU A 11 13.87 -20.88 -6.45
N PRO A 12 13.80 -21.19 -7.76
CA PRO A 12 14.53 -20.43 -8.75
C PRO A 12 14.18 -18.95 -8.57
N PRO A 13 15.16 -18.01 -8.62
CA PRO A 13 14.88 -16.61 -8.43
C PRO A 13 13.80 -16.22 -9.44
N PRO A 14 12.64 -15.68 -9.00
CA PRO A 14 11.55 -15.41 -9.92
C PRO A 14 12.05 -14.58 -11.10
N SER A 15 11.70 -14.95 -12.33
CA SER A 15 12.06 -14.24 -13.57
C SER A 15 11.72 -12.74 -13.54
N TRP A 16 10.87 -12.38 -12.59
CA TRP A 16 10.26 -11.11 -12.24
C TRP A 16 11.18 -10.16 -11.42
N ARG A 17 12.30 -10.62 -10.86
CA ARG A 17 13.22 -9.72 -10.12
C ARG A 17 13.87 -8.75 -11.09
N ALA A 18 13.76 -7.45 -10.81
CA ALA A 18 14.49 -6.42 -11.56
C ALA A 18 15.99 -6.78 -11.61
N PRO A 19 16.71 -6.59 -12.73
CA PRO A 19 18.10 -7.04 -12.88
C PRO A 19 19.02 -6.59 -11.74
N ARG A 20 18.79 -5.37 -11.23
CA ARG A 20 19.50 -4.78 -10.08
C ARG A 20 19.27 -5.50 -8.74
N CYS A 21 18.24 -6.33 -8.61
CA CYS A 21 17.92 -7.08 -7.40
C CYS A 21 18.28 -8.58 -7.52
N ARG A 22 18.88 -8.99 -8.65
CA ARG A 22 19.27 -10.40 -8.91
C ARG A 22 20.62 -10.77 -8.28
N SER A 23 21.47 -9.79 -7.98
CA SER A 23 22.76 -10.02 -7.31
C SER A 23 22.68 -9.68 -5.82
N ALA A 24 23.44 -10.40 -5.00
CA ALA A 24 23.55 -10.13 -3.56
C ALA A 24 23.97 -8.68 -3.28
N VAL A 25 24.93 -8.16 -4.07
CA VAL A 25 25.39 -6.76 -4.00
C VAL A 25 24.26 -5.78 -4.33
N GLY A 26 23.51 -6.03 -5.40
CA GLY A 26 22.43 -5.15 -5.80
C GLY A 26 21.28 -5.10 -4.79
N ARG A 27 20.97 -6.23 -4.14
CA ARG A 27 20.03 -6.26 -3.00
C ARG A 27 20.54 -5.46 -1.82
N ALA A 28 21.78 -5.69 -1.39
CA ALA A 28 22.37 -4.98 -0.27
C ALA A 28 22.38 -3.46 -0.51
N LEU A 29 22.71 -3.01 -1.73
CA LEU A 29 22.65 -1.60 -2.10
C LEU A 29 21.21 -1.05 -2.09
N ALA A 30 20.24 -1.83 -2.55
CA ALA A 30 18.84 -1.45 -2.50
C ALA A 30 18.36 -1.29 -1.05
N GLU A 31 18.71 -2.22 -0.16
CA GLU A 31 18.35 -2.20 1.26
C GLU A 31 19.04 -1.06 2.02
N LEU A 32 20.33 -0.82 1.76
CA LEU A 32 21.05 0.30 2.37
C LEU A 32 20.44 1.64 1.97
N SER A 33 20.05 1.79 0.70
CA SER A 33 19.55 3.06 0.17
C SER A 33 18.06 3.28 0.48
N HIS A 34 17.24 2.25 0.27
CA HIS A 34 15.78 2.33 0.29
C HIS A 34 15.14 1.50 1.40
N GLY A 35 15.92 0.78 2.20
CA GLY A 35 15.49 0.14 3.43
C GLY A 35 15.40 -1.36 3.42
N ASP A 36 15.48 -1.91 4.63
CA ASP A 36 15.53 -3.35 4.92
C ASP A 36 14.28 -4.10 4.45
N ALA A 37 13.15 -3.41 4.25
CA ALA A 37 11.90 -4.00 3.78
C ALA A 37 11.49 -3.52 2.38
N ILE A 38 12.41 -2.97 1.58
CA ILE A 38 12.10 -2.48 0.22
C ILE A 38 11.85 -3.61 -0.78
N LEU A 39 12.51 -4.75 -0.60
CA LEU A 39 12.45 -5.87 -1.55
C LEU A 39 11.32 -6.85 -1.23
N ALA A 40 11.01 -7.01 0.05
CA ALA A 40 9.97 -7.92 0.51
C ALA A 40 9.39 -7.42 1.84
N PRO A 41 8.09 -7.65 2.10
CA PRO A 41 7.52 -7.44 3.43
C PRO A 41 8.09 -8.44 4.45
N PRO A 42 8.03 -8.14 5.76
CA PRO A 42 8.37 -9.08 6.82
C PRO A 42 7.28 -10.15 6.97
N VAL A 43 7.19 -11.08 6.00
CA VAL A 43 6.11 -12.09 5.88
C VAL A 43 5.91 -12.88 7.17
N GLN A 44 6.99 -13.31 7.82
CA GLN A 44 6.91 -14.06 9.08
C GLN A 44 6.21 -13.25 10.18
N SER A 45 6.53 -11.96 10.32
CA SER A 45 5.88 -11.08 11.29
C SER A 45 4.41 -10.84 10.97
N ILE A 46 4.06 -10.73 9.69
CA ILE A 46 2.67 -10.54 9.25
C ILE A 46 1.84 -11.80 9.57
N ILE A 47 2.36 -12.98 9.26
CA ILE A 47 1.71 -14.28 9.55
C ILE A 47 1.60 -14.50 11.06
N ALA A 48 2.67 -14.24 11.82
CA ALA A 48 2.67 -14.38 13.27
C ALA A 48 1.62 -13.48 13.95
N ARG A 49 1.22 -12.39 13.29
CA ARG A 49 0.17 -11.47 13.74
C ARG A 49 -1.23 -11.82 13.21
N GLY A 50 -1.35 -12.98 12.55
CA GLY A 50 -2.62 -13.56 12.11
C GLY A 50 -3.14 -13.02 10.77
N TYR A 51 -2.29 -12.46 9.92
CA TYR A 51 -2.68 -12.02 8.58
C TYR A 51 -2.14 -12.96 7.51
N ALA A 52 -2.97 -13.24 6.52
CA ALA A 52 -2.49 -13.75 5.24
C ALA A 52 -1.86 -12.62 4.41
N VAL A 53 -0.95 -12.97 3.51
CA VAL A 53 -0.29 -12.01 2.60
C VAL A 53 -0.44 -12.50 1.17
N ALA A 54 -0.97 -11.64 0.30
CA ALA A 54 -0.97 -11.83 -1.14
C ALA A 54 0.04 -10.84 -1.76
N LEU A 55 0.96 -11.35 -2.58
CA LEU A 55 1.97 -10.56 -3.27
C LEU A 55 1.86 -10.80 -4.77
N PHE A 56 2.06 -9.74 -5.53
CA PHE A 56 2.09 -9.78 -6.99
C PHE A 56 3.10 -8.76 -7.51
N TYR A 57 3.62 -8.99 -8.71
CA TYR A 57 4.49 -8.03 -9.38
C TYR A 57 3.71 -7.33 -10.52
N PRO A 58 3.30 -6.06 -10.34
CA PRO A 58 2.51 -5.37 -11.36
C PRO A 58 3.22 -5.24 -12.71
N GLY A 59 4.56 -5.27 -12.70
CA GLY A 59 5.39 -5.11 -13.89
C GLY A 59 5.31 -6.27 -14.89
N GLU A 60 4.80 -7.45 -14.51
CA GLU A 60 4.54 -8.56 -15.44
C GLU A 60 3.40 -8.24 -16.41
N ILE A 61 2.45 -7.44 -15.94
CA ILE A 61 1.25 -7.10 -16.69
C ILE A 61 1.39 -5.70 -17.29
N ALA A 62 1.80 -4.74 -16.47
CA ALA A 62 2.02 -3.35 -16.84
C ALA A 62 3.43 -2.91 -16.40
N PRO A 63 4.43 -3.08 -17.28
CA PRO A 63 5.80 -2.65 -17.01
C PRO A 63 5.88 -1.17 -16.63
N ASP A 64 6.72 -0.83 -15.65
CA ASP A 64 7.01 0.56 -15.29
C ASP A 64 8.05 1.19 -16.24
N ASP A 65 7.72 1.21 -17.52
CA ASP A 65 8.49 1.82 -18.60
C ASP A 65 7.53 2.23 -19.72
N ALA A 66 7.66 3.45 -20.23
CA ALA A 66 6.69 4.01 -21.18
C ALA A 66 6.63 3.23 -22.51
N ARG A 67 7.77 2.70 -22.98
CA ARG A 67 7.82 1.93 -24.23
C ARG A 67 7.26 0.53 -24.00
N LEU A 68 7.70 -0.14 -22.94
CA LEU A 68 7.27 -1.50 -22.63
C LEU A 68 5.79 -1.56 -22.25
N PHE A 69 5.27 -0.58 -21.50
CA PHE A 69 3.85 -0.50 -21.18
C PHE A 69 2.97 -0.44 -22.43
N ARG A 70 3.34 0.38 -23.43
CA ARG A 70 2.61 0.45 -24.71
C ARG A 70 2.64 -0.88 -25.49
N GLN A 71 3.69 -1.67 -25.33
CA GLN A 71 3.88 -2.95 -26.02
C GLN A 71 3.31 -4.15 -25.26
N ALA A 72 3.04 -3.99 -23.96
CA ALA A 72 2.55 -5.06 -23.10
C ALA A 72 1.17 -5.55 -23.56
N PRO A 73 0.85 -6.85 -23.47
CA PRO A 73 -0.46 -7.38 -23.90
C PRO A 73 -1.66 -6.65 -23.30
N ILE A 74 -1.53 -6.14 -22.06
CA ILE A 74 -2.58 -5.37 -21.39
C ILE A 74 -3.00 -4.11 -22.16
N SER A 75 -2.09 -3.50 -22.94
CA SER A 75 -2.38 -2.28 -23.71
C SER A 75 -3.44 -2.49 -24.80
N ARG A 76 -3.68 -3.75 -25.20
CA ARG A 76 -4.72 -4.14 -26.16
C ARG A 76 -6.09 -4.37 -25.50
N LEU A 77 -6.13 -4.48 -24.18
CA LEU A 77 -7.34 -4.80 -23.41
C LEU A 77 -7.91 -3.58 -22.69
N ILE A 78 -7.14 -2.50 -22.58
CA ILE A 78 -7.52 -1.27 -21.88
C ILE A 78 -7.78 -0.14 -22.89
N ASN A 79 -8.55 0.87 -22.47
CA ASN A 79 -8.70 2.09 -23.26
C ASN A 79 -7.33 2.75 -23.46
N ALA A 80 -7.05 3.28 -24.66
CA ALA A 80 -5.78 3.93 -25.00
C ALA A 80 -5.40 5.10 -24.05
N ASP A 81 -6.38 5.70 -23.39
CA ASP A 81 -6.20 6.76 -22.39
C ASP A 81 -5.99 6.21 -20.96
N THR A 82 -5.85 4.90 -20.77
CA THR A 82 -5.62 4.29 -19.45
C THR A 82 -4.14 4.28 -19.09
N GLY A 83 -3.78 4.96 -18.00
CA GLY A 83 -2.42 4.94 -17.45
C GLY A 83 -2.10 3.70 -16.61
N ALA A 84 -0.81 3.42 -16.43
CA ALA A 84 -0.31 2.28 -15.66
C ALA A 84 -0.78 2.28 -14.20
N ILE A 85 -0.99 3.44 -13.56
CA ILE A 85 -1.53 3.51 -12.20
C ILE A 85 -2.92 2.87 -12.12
N ALA A 86 -3.79 3.17 -13.09
CA ALA A 86 -5.13 2.58 -13.15
C ALA A 86 -5.08 1.07 -13.42
N VAL A 87 -4.14 0.61 -14.25
CA VAL A 87 -3.90 -0.82 -14.45
C VAL A 87 -3.42 -1.48 -13.16
N TRP A 88 -2.44 -0.92 -12.46
CA TRP A 88 -1.97 -1.47 -11.19
C TRP A 88 -3.06 -1.47 -10.11
N SER A 89 -3.95 -0.46 -10.10
CA SER A 89 -5.14 -0.45 -9.25
C SER A 89 -6.10 -1.60 -9.59
N SER A 90 -6.37 -1.87 -10.87
CA SER A 90 -7.25 -2.99 -11.24
C SER A 90 -6.64 -4.36 -10.88
N LEU A 91 -5.30 -4.47 -10.84
CA LEU A 91 -4.64 -5.66 -10.33
C LEU A 91 -4.85 -5.87 -8.83
N TYR A 92 -4.80 -4.81 -8.01
CA TYR A 92 -5.22 -4.91 -6.61
C TYR A 92 -6.65 -5.44 -6.51
N LEU A 93 -7.57 -4.89 -7.32
CA LEU A 93 -8.99 -5.31 -7.29
C LEU A 93 -9.20 -6.74 -7.77
N SER A 94 -8.43 -7.20 -8.75
CA SER A 94 -8.46 -8.59 -9.21
C SER A 94 -8.02 -9.57 -8.10
N ILE A 95 -7.05 -9.16 -7.28
CA ILE A 95 -6.60 -9.95 -6.13
C ILE A 95 -7.63 -9.89 -5.01
N VAL A 96 -8.22 -8.71 -4.74
CA VAL A 96 -9.32 -8.57 -3.78
C VAL A 96 -10.49 -9.49 -4.15
N GLU A 97 -10.86 -9.57 -5.44
CA GLU A 97 -11.86 -10.51 -5.95
C GLU A 97 -11.48 -11.97 -5.65
N ALA A 98 -10.25 -12.37 -5.99
CA ALA A 98 -9.78 -13.73 -5.72
C ALA A 98 -9.77 -14.07 -4.22
N LEU A 99 -9.40 -13.12 -3.36
CA LEU A 99 -9.40 -13.28 -1.91
C LEU A 99 -10.82 -13.34 -1.32
N HIS A 100 -11.80 -12.67 -1.93
CA HIS A 100 -13.21 -12.80 -1.54
C HIS A 100 -13.76 -14.21 -1.79
N ALA A 101 -13.26 -14.89 -2.82
CA ALA A 101 -13.66 -16.25 -3.16
C ALA A 101 -12.89 -17.32 -2.38
N GLU A 102 -11.88 -16.96 -1.58
CA GLU A 102 -11.04 -17.90 -0.83
C GLU A 102 -11.64 -18.20 0.56
N PRO A 103 -12.13 -19.43 0.83
CA PRO A 103 -12.82 -19.75 2.09
C PRO A 103 -11.97 -19.61 3.35
N ARG A 104 -10.63 -19.62 3.22
CA ARG A 104 -9.69 -19.46 4.34
C ARG A 104 -9.46 -17.99 4.73
N ILE A 105 -9.97 -17.04 3.94
CA ILE A 105 -9.76 -15.60 4.14
C ILE A 105 -11.06 -14.96 4.61
N ASP A 106 -10.96 -14.13 5.63
CA ASP A 106 -12.06 -13.26 6.00
C ASP A 106 -12.15 -12.08 5.01
N ALA A 107 -13.07 -12.23 4.05
CA ALA A 107 -13.29 -11.25 2.99
C ALA A 107 -13.66 -9.84 3.51
N THR A 108 -14.18 -9.73 4.74
CA THR A 108 -14.56 -8.43 5.34
C THR A 108 -13.37 -7.64 5.88
N ARG A 109 -12.17 -8.24 5.92
CA ARG A 109 -10.95 -7.68 6.52
C ARG A 109 -9.77 -7.67 5.57
N ILE A 110 -10.01 -7.35 4.30
CA ILE A 110 -8.96 -7.23 3.29
C ILE A 110 -8.37 -5.82 3.29
N ALA A 111 -7.06 -5.72 3.54
CA ALA A 111 -6.31 -4.48 3.43
C ALA A 111 -5.40 -4.49 2.21
N ILE A 112 -5.23 -3.33 1.57
CA ILE A 112 -4.25 -3.14 0.50
C ILE A 112 -3.12 -2.22 0.97
N TRP A 113 -1.90 -2.54 0.57
CA TRP A 113 -0.70 -1.79 0.93
C TRP A 113 0.10 -1.47 -0.32
N GLY A 114 0.56 -0.23 -0.45
CA GLY A 114 1.44 0.15 -1.54
C GLY A 114 2.44 1.23 -1.14
N HIS A 115 3.65 1.15 -1.70
CA HIS A 115 4.68 2.16 -1.52
C HIS A 115 4.90 3.00 -2.80
N SER A 116 5.12 4.30 -2.65
CA SER A 116 5.47 5.20 -3.75
C SER A 116 4.40 5.14 -4.86
N ARG A 117 4.77 4.89 -6.11
CA ARG A 117 3.84 4.67 -7.23
C ARG A 117 2.74 3.64 -6.96
N PHE A 118 3.03 2.57 -6.21
CA PHE A 118 2.05 1.56 -5.85
C PHE A 118 1.16 2.01 -4.69
N GLY A 119 1.60 2.98 -3.89
CA GLY A 119 0.75 3.69 -2.94
C GLY A 119 -0.30 4.55 -3.63
N LYS A 120 0.05 5.19 -4.75
CA LYS A 120 -0.94 5.89 -5.61
C LYS A 120 -1.98 4.90 -6.15
N ALA A 121 -1.52 3.75 -6.66
CA ALA A 121 -2.39 2.69 -7.14
C ALA A 121 -3.28 2.09 -6.04
N ALA A 122 -2.76 1.92 -4.81
CA ALA A 122 -3.54 1.44 -3.67
C ALA A 122 -4.63 2.45 -3.27
N LEU A 123 -4.33 3.75 -3.23
CA LEU A 123 -5.34 4.79 -2.97
C LEU A 123 -6.45 4.76 -4.01
N LEU A 124 -6.11 4.70 -5.30
CA LEU A 124 -7.10 4.62 -6.37
C LEU A 124 -7.93 3.33 -6.31
N ALA A 125 -7.31 2.18 -6.05
CA ALA A 125 -8.02 0.91 -5.89
C ALA A 125 -9.01 0.98 -4.71
N GLY A 126 -8.57 1.51 -3.57
CA GLY A 126 -9.43 1.74 -2.42
C GLY A 126 -10.62 2.63 -2.76
N ALA A 127 -10.41 3.73 -3.49
CA ALA A 127 -11.48 4.63 -3.89
C ALA A 127 -12.49 4.02 -4.87
N LEU A 128 -12.05 3.06 -5.70
CA LEU A 128 -12.90 2.41 -6.71
C LEU A 128 -13.70 1.23 -6.19
N ASP A 129 -13.25 0.56 -5.12
CA ASP A 129 -13.90 -0.65 -4.60
C ASP A 129 -14.05 -0.61 -3.07
N ASN A 130 -15.31 -0.64 -2.62
CA ASN A 130 -15.68 -0.58 -1.20
C ASN A 130 -15.42 -1.90 -0.46
N ARG A 131 -15.07 -2.98 -1.16
CA ARG A 131 -14.69 -4.26 -0.54
C ARG A 131 -13.31 -4.23 0.10
N VAL A 132 -12.47 -3.27 -0.29
CA VAL A 132 -11.20 -3.01 0.40
C VAL A 132 -11.52 -2.41 1.76
N ALA A 133 -11.26 -3.11 2.85
CA ALA A 133 -11.62 -2.72 4.21
C ALA A 133 -10.63 -1.74 4.86
N ALA A 134 -9.38 -1.71 4.43
CA ALA A 134 -8.37 -0.74 4.88
C ALA A 134 -7.32 -0.46 3.80
N ILE A 135 -6.77 0.76 3.79
CA ILE A 135 -5.81 1.20 2.79
C ILE A 135 -4.53 1.70 3.49
N ILE A 136 -3.36 1.22 3.07
CA ILE A 136 -2.08 1.76 3.50
C ILE A 136 -1.32 2.29 2.29
N ALA A 137 -1.07 3.60 2.27
CA ALA A 137 -0.34 4.27 1.22
C ALA A 137 0.95 4.86 1.80
N ASN A 138 2.08 4.19 1.58
CA ASN A 138 3.37 4.60 2.10
C ASN A 138 4.11 5.47 1.08
N GLN A 139 4.27 6.76 1.37
CA GLN A 139 5.04 7.73 0.60
C GLN A 139 4.52 7.87 -0.84
N SER A 140 3.20 7.97 -1.00
CA SER A 140 2.55 7.96 -2.32
C SER A 140 2.78 9.24 -3.13
N GLY A 141 3.06 10.40 -2.51
CA GLY A 141 3.48 11.63 -3.19
C GLY A 141 2.44 12.25 -4.12
N ALA A 142 2.90 13.00 -5.13
CA ALA A 142 2.07 13.71 -6.12
C ALA A 142 1.09 12.78 -6.87
N PHE A 143 -0.16 13.17 -7.08
CA PHE A 143 -1.24 12.29 -7.57
C PHE A 143 -1.46 11.02 -6.72
N GLY A 144 -0.95 11.01 -5.49
CA GLY A 144 -1.24 10.05 -4.44
C GLY A 144 -1.94 10.77 -3.30
N ALA A 145 -1.27 10.92 -2.15
CA ALA A 145 -1.82 11.63 -1.00
C ALA A 145 -1.47 13.14 -0.99
N THR A 146 -0.48 13.57 -1.76
CA THR A 146 0.04 14.94 -1.74
C THR A 146 -0.77 15.85 -2.64
N LEU A 147 -1.19 17.00 -2.13
CA LEU A 147 -1.91 18.01 -2.92
C LEU A 147 -1.15 18.36 -4.21
N SER A 148 -1.83 18.27 -5.34
CA SER A 148 -1.37 18.64 -6.67
C SER A 148 -1.05 20.14 -6.78
N GLN A 149 -1.67 20.97 -5.95
CA GLN A 149 -1.40 22.41 -5.83
C GLN A 149 -0.19 22.73 -4.91
N ALA A 150 0.43 21.72 -4.30
CA ALA A 150 1.63 21.92 -3.51
C ALA A 150 2.81 22.36 -4.39
N THR A 151 3.60 23.32 -3.89
CA THR A 151 4.76 23.87 -4.60
C THR A 151 6.08 23.24 -4.17
N ARG A 152 6.05 22.26 -3.26
CA ARG A 152 7.23 21.55 -2.75
C ARG A 152 7.22 20.12 -3.26
N GLY A 153 8.40 19.60 -3.57
CA GLY A 153 8.55 18.23 -4.07
C GLY A 153 8.23 18.11 -5.55
N GLU A 154 7.74 16.94 -5.96
CA GLU A 154 7.37 16.64 -7.34
C GLU A 154 6.11 17.40 -7.77
N THR A 155 6.22 18.23 -8.81
CA THR A 155 5.06 18.93 -9.35
C THR A 155 4.22 18.03 -10.26
N SER A 156 2.94 18.37 -10.43
CA SER A 156 2.05 17.70 -11.38
C SER A 156 2.62 17.71 -12.81
N ALA A 157 3.25 18.81 -13.25
CA ALA A 157 3.87 18.89 -14.56
C ALA A 157 5.11 17.96 -14.69
N GLU A 158 5.94 17.88 -13.65
CA GLU A 158 7.13 17.04 -13.66
C GLU A 158 6.80 15.55 -13.69
N ILE A 159 5.85 15.09 -12.87
CA ILE A 159 5.48 13.66 -12.84
C ILE A 159 4.81 13.23 -14.16
N LEU A 160 3.94 14.06 -14.74
CA LEU A 160 3.32 13.79 -16.03
C LEU A 160 4.33 13.74 -17.18
N ARG A 161 5.37 14.59 -17.13
CA ARG A 161 6.45 14.59 -18.12
C ARG A 161 7.40 13.40 -17.94
N ARG A 162 7.75 13.08 -16.69
CA ARG A 162 8.73 12.04 -16.36
C ARG A 162 8.16 10.63 -16.52
N PHE A 163 6.87 10.46 -16.23
CA PHE A 163 6.17 9.18 -16.30
C PHE A 163 4.89 9.31 -17.15
N PRO A 164 5.03 9.55 -18.47
CA PRO A 164 3.89 9.80 -19.34
C PRO A 164 2.95 8.59 -19.49
N HIS A 165 3.40 7.40 -19.09
CA HIS A 165 2.59 6.18 -19.07
C HIS A 165 1.82 5.96 -17.77
N TRP A 166 2.09 6.72 -16.69
CA TRP A 166 1.42 6.50 -15.40
C TRP A 166 -0.05 6.94 -15.39
N PHE A 167 -0.37 7.99 -16.14
CA PHE A 167 -1.68 8.65 -16.11
C PHE A 167 -2.28 8.74 -17.51
N SER A 168 -3.58 9.02 -17.57
CA SER A 168 -4.27 9.29 -18.84
C SER A 168 -3.69 10.52 -19.54
N GLN A 169 -3.64 10.50 -20.88
CA GLN A 169 -3.29 11.65 -21.69
C GLN A 169 -4.27 12.81 -21.48
N THR A 170 -5.54 12.49 -21.21
CA THR A 170 -6.55 13.49 -20.81
C THR A 170 -6.16 14.18 -19.50
N ALA A 171 -5.73 13.45 -18.47
CA ALA A 171 -5.23 14.06 -17.23
C ALA A 171 -4.01 14.95 -17.49
N ALA A 172 -3.10 14.52 -18.36
CA ALA A 172 -1.90 15.29 -18.70
C ALA A 172 -2.21 16.65 -19.35
N THR A 173 -3.27 16.71 -20.16
CA THR A 173 -3.73 17.96 -20.79
C THR A 173 -4.63 18.78 -19.87
N ARG A 174 -5.42 18.15 -19.00
CA ARG A 174 -6.34 18.82 -18.07
C ARG A 174 -5.70 19.41 -16.82
N THR A 175 -4.49 18.99 -16.44
CA THR A 175 -3.73 19.62 -15.33
C THR A 175 -3.51 21.12 -15.49
N GLN A 176 -3.63 21.66 -16.70
CA GLN A 176 -3.57 23.11 -16.95
C GLN A 176 -4.91 23.83 -16.74
N ALA A 177 -6.02 23.09 -16.51
CA ALA A 177 -7.38 23.63 -16.58
C ALA A 177 -8.30 23.27 -15.38
N LEU A 178 -7.90 22.38 -14.47
CA LEU A 178 -8.76 21.90 -13.37
C LEU A 178 -8.26 22.39 -12.00
N GLU A 179 -8.63 23.62 -11.65
CA GLU A 179 -8.35 24.26 -10.36
C GLU A 179 -9.18 23.76 -9.14
N PRO A 180 -10.35 23.09 -9.24
CA PRO A 180 -11.11 22.74 -8.02
C PRO A 180 -10.89 21.32 -7.46
N LEU A 181 -10.20 20.42 -8.17
CA LEU A 181 -10.04 19.01 -7.73
C LEU A 181 -8.61 18.75 -7.27
N ASP A 182 -8.44 18.21 -6.06
CA ASP A 182 -7.14 17.86 -5.50
C ASP A 182 -7.21 16.58 -4.64
N GLN A 183 -6.07 16.03 -4.22
CA GLN A 183 -5.90 14.69 -3.63
C GLN A 183 -6.62 14.50 -2.29
N HIS A 184 -7.01 15.58 -1.60
CA HIS A 184 -7.90 15.47 -0.44
C HIS A 184 -9.26 14.84 -0.81
N LEU A 185 -9.74 15.02 -2.04
CA LEU A 185 -10.95 14.36 -2.54
C LEU A 185 -10.73 12.87 -2.78
N LEU A 186 -9.54 12.47 -3.27
CA LEU A 186 -9.19 11.06 -3.38
C LEU A 186 -9.19 10.38 -2.01
N LEU A 187 -8.63 11.04 -0.98
CA LEU A 187 -8.68 10.54 0.39
C LEU A 187 -10.12 10.53 0.95
N ALA A 188 -10.94 11.53 0.61
CA ALA A 188 -12.34 11.59 1.04
C ALA A 188 -13.19 10.44 0.46
N LEU A 189 -12.91 9.97 -0.77
CA LEU A 189 -13.57 8.82 -1.38
C LEU A 189 -13.32 7.50 -0.63
N LEU A 190 -12.32 7.46 0.26
CA LEU A 190 -12.05 6.30 1.11
C LEU A 190 -12.98 6.23 2.33
N ALA A 191 -13.62 7.33 2.72
CA ALA A 191 -14.53 7.36 3.86
C ALA A 191 -15.68 6.34 3.70
N PRO A 192 -16.13 5.68 4.79
CA PRO A 192 -15.64 5.77 6.17
C PRO A 192 -14.43 4.88 6.49
N ARG A 193 -13.83 4.22 5.50
CA ARG A 193 -12.85 3.16 5.71
C ARG A 193 -11.49 3.71 6.16
N PRO A 194 -10.79 2.99 7.05
CA PRO A 194 -9.51 3.43 7.58
C PRO A 194 -8.43 3.50 6.49
N VAL A 195 -7.70 4.61 6.44
CA VAL A 195 -6.50 4.83 5.62
C VAL A 195 -5.30 5.24 6.48
N LEU A 196 -4.16 4.59 6.25
CA LEU A 196 -2.87 4.96 6.84
C LEU A 196 -1.97 5.58 5.77
N LEU A 197 -1.51 6.81 6.03
CA LEU A 197 -0.53 7.51 5.23
C LEU A 197 0.84 7.43 5.91
N GLY A 198 1.69 6.52 5.44
CA GLY A 198 3.08 6.39 5.89
C GLY A 198 3.98 7.36 5.15
N ASN A 199 4.86 8.07 5.85
CA ASN A 199 5.71 9.13 5.29
C ASN A 199 7.11 9.10 5.91
N ALA A 200 8.08 9.73 5.24
CA ALA A 200 9.43 9.88 5.78
C ALA A 200 9.88 11.36 5.77
N GLU A 201 10.52 11.80 6.84
CA GLU A 201 10.85 13.21 7.09
C GLU A 201 11.76 13.83 6.03
N LEU A 202 12.72 13.08 5.50
CA LEU A 202 13.66 13.56 4.48
C LEU A 202 13.18 13.29 3.05
N ASP A 203 12.02 12.65 2.87
CA ASP A 203 11.40 12.44 1.57
C ASP A 203 10.68 13.70 1.08
N ARG A 204 11.48 14.74 0.80
CA ARG A 204 10.99 16.04 0.34
C ARG A 204 10.31 15.96 -1.02
N TRP A 205 10.61 14.93 -1.82
CA TRP A 205 10.02 14.73 -3.15
C TRP A 205 8.54 14.37 -3.06
N SER A 206 8.16 13.55 -2.08
CA SER A 206 6.75 13.20 -1.83
C SER A 206 5.96 14.26 -1.07
N ASP A 207 6.61 15.30 -0.52
CA ASP A 207 6.03 16.34 0.33
C ASP A 207 5.02 15.84 1.40
N PRO A 208 5.54 15.25 2.51
CA PRO A 208 4.71 14.83 3.64
C PRO A 208 3.84 15.96 4.22
N GLY A 209 4.29 17.21 4.11
CA GLY A 209 3.57 18.37 4.63
C GLY A 209 2.26 18.59 3.89
N ALA A 210 2.31 18.63 2.55
CA ALA A 210 1.09 18.73 1.76
C ALA A 210 0.20 17.48 1.85
N ALA A 211 0.77 16.28 2.01
CA ALA A 211 -0.02 15.08 2.30
C ALA A 211 -0.78 15.17 3.63
N PHE A 212 -0.16 15.76 4.68
CA PHE A 212 -0.81 16.01 5.96
C PHE A 212 -1.96 17.02 5.84
N VAL A 213 -1.79 18.06 5.02
CA VAL A 213 -2.86 19.03 4.72
C VAL A 213 -4.00 18.36 3.96
N ALA A 214 -3.71 17.51 2.98
CA ALA A 214 -4.73 16.75 2.25
C ALA A 214 -5.54 15.85 3.19
N ALA A 215 -4.86 15.12 4.08
CA ALA A 215 -5.48 14.27 5.09
C ALA A 215 -6.40 15.06 6.03
N ARG A 216 -5.95 16.25 6.47
CA ARG A 216 -6.78 17.14 7.30
C ARG A 216 -8.01 17.63 6.53
N ALA A 217 -7.88 18.04 5.27
CA ALA A 217 -9.01 18.47 4.46
C ALA A 217 -10.02 17.34 4.20
N ALA A 218 -9.55 16.11 3.98
CA ALA A 218 -10.40 14.94 3.81
C ALA A 218 -11.18 14.54 5.08
N SER A 219 -10.75 15.02 6.26
CA SER A 219 -11.33 14.64 7.54
C SER A 219 -12.80 15.05 7.69
N GLU A 220 -13.22 16.16 7.07
CA GLU A 220 -14.60 16.65 7.09
C GLU A 220 -15.58 15.60 6.54
N VAL A 221 -15.18 14.85 5.51
CA VAL A 221 -16.01 13.79 4.93
C VAL A 221 -16.08 12.58 5.87
N TYR A 222 -14.99 12.23 6.55
CA TYR A 222 -15.03 11.17 7.57
C TYR A 222 -15.98 11.53 8.73
N VAL A 223 -15.96 12.79 9.17
CA VAL A 223 -16.86 13.31 10.21
C VAL A 223 -18.32 13.21 9.77
N LEU A 224 -18.64 13.49 8.50
CA LEU A 224 -19.98 13.30 7.93
C LEU A 224 -20.48 11.85 8.08
N PHE A 225 -19.59 10.86 7.96
CA PHE A 225 -19.89 9.45 8.20
C PHE A 225 -19.80 9.02 9.67
N GLY A 226 -19.70 9.96 10.61
CA GLY A 226 -19.59 9.67 12.04
C GLY A 226 -18.29 8.97 12.43
N ARG A 227 -17.22 9.13 11.64
CA ARG A 227 -15.90 8.56 11.91
C ARG A 227 -14.88 9.66 12.19
N PRO A 228 -13.89 9.40 13.06
CA PRO A 228 -12.77 10.32 13.21
C PRO A 228 -11.97 10.38 11.91
N GLY A 229 -11.79 11.57 11.34
CA GLY A 229 -10.79 11.82 10.31
C GLY A 229 -9.37 11.81 10.90
N LEU A 230 -8.53 12.75 10.49
CA LEU A 230 -7.21 12.96 11.06
C LEU A 230 -7.33 13.71 12.39
N THR A 231 -7.10 13.02 13.51
CA THR A 231 -7.26 13.62 14.85
C THR A 231 -5.96 14.17 15.44
N GLN A 232 -4.81 13.77 14.90
CA GLN A 232 -3.52 14.18 15.44
C GLN A 232 -3.25 15.66 15.13
N PRO A 233 -2.79 16.46 16.11
CA PRO A 233 -2.67 17.90 15.94
C PRO A 233 -1.47 18.29 15.07
N ARG A 234 -0.39 17.48 15.09
CA ARG A 234 0.82 17.71 14.31
C ARG A 234 1.18 16.49 13.48
N MET A 235 1.90 16.75 12.38
CA MET A 235 2.38 15.70 11.47
C MET A 235 3.33 14.69 12.13
N ARG A 236 4.08 15.11 13.15
CA ARG A 236 5.00 14.24 13.91
C ARG A 236 4.31 13.40 14.99
N ASP A 237 3.07 13.74 15.33
CA ASP A 237 2.26 12.90 16.21
C ASP A 237 1.74 11.70 15.38
N THR A 238 1.26 10.64 16.02
CA THR A 238 0.67 9.49 15.30
C THR A 238 -0.53 8.98 16.07
N ALA A 239 -1.70 8.98 15.42
CA ALA A 239 -2.97 8.52 15.99
C ALA A 239 -3.53 7.33 15.19
N LEU A 240 -3.05 6.12 15.49
CA LEU A 240 -3.41 4.91 14.74
C LEU A 240 -4.84 4.40 14.99
N ASN A 241 -5.59 4.98 15.93
CA ASN A 241 -7.00 4.65 16.16
C ASN A 241 -7.96 5.45 15.26
N SER A 242 -7.43 6.43 14.52
CA SER A 242 -8.20 7.33 13.66
C SER A 242 -8.42 6.75 12.28
N ASN A 243 -9.55 7.03 11.62
CA ASN A 243 -9.80 6.48 10.29
C ASN A 243 -8.94 7.15 9.21
N ILE A 244 -8.40 8.34 9.45
CA ILE A 244 -7.22 8.81 8.73
C ILE A 244 -6.06 8.84 9.72
N ALA A 245 -5.14 7.90 9.59
CA ALA A 245 -3.91 7.85 10.37
C ALA A 245 -2.75 8.36 9.53
N PHE A 246 -1.84 9.11 10.15
CA PHE A 246 -0.64 9.63 9.49
C PHE A 246 0.59 9.31 10.33
N TYR A 247 1.56 8.67 9.72
CA TYR A 247 2.82 8.27 10.36
C TYR A 247 3.99 8.92 9.64
N LEU A 248 4.89 9.56 10.39
CA LEU A 248 6.10 10.17 9.85
C LEU A 248 7.34 9.56 10.51
N ARG A 249 8.11 8.81 9.73
CA ARG A 249 9.36 8.20 10.19
C ARG A 249 10.57 9.10 9.90
N PRO A 250 11.63 9.08 10.73
CA PRO A 250 12.93 9.64 10.36
C PRO A 250 13.51 8.97 9.09
N GLY A 251 14.33 9.71 8.33
CA GLY A 251 15.04 9.19 7.16
C GLY A 251 14.35 9.51 5.83
N GLY A 252 14.86 8.93 4.74
CA GLY A 252 14.45 9.24 3.36
C GLY A 252 13.44 8.26 2.74
N HIS A 253 13.26 8.39 1.42
CA HIS A 253 12.33 7.56 0.64
C HIS A 253 12.68 6.07 0.70
N GLY A 254 11.68 5.24 0.97
CA GLY A 254 11.82 3.79 0.96
C GLY A 254 11.10 3.10 2.11
N VAL A 255 11.20 1.78 2.18
CA VAL A 255 10.40 0.95 3.09
C VAL A 255 11.31 0.34 4.14
N ARG A 256 10.97 0.58 5.41
CA ARG A 256 11.63 -0.03 6.57
C ARG A 256 10.70 -1.01 7.25
N SER A 257 11.25 -1.96 8.02
CA SER A 257 10.42 -2.88 8.82
C SER A 257 9.47 -2.15 9.78
N THR A 258 9.88 -0.96 10.27
CA THR A 258 9.02 -0.10 11.10
C THR A 258 7.77 0.39 10.37
N ASP A 259 7.84 0.65 9.06
CA ASP A 259 6.66 1.05 8.28
C ASP A 259 5.62 -0.10 8.25
N TRP A 260 6.09 -1.35 8.17
CA TRP A 260 5.24 -2.53 8.27
C TRP A 260 4.67 -2.75 9.66
N PHE A 261 5.48 -2.60 10.71
CA PHE A 261 5.00 -2.76 12.08
C PHE A 261 3.92 -1.72 12.42
N ILE A 262 4.07 -0.48 11.96
CA ILE A 262 3.05 0.57 12.09
C ILE A 262 1.79 0.24 11.28
N ALA A 263 1.94 -0.28 10.06
CA ALA A 263 0.79 -0.70 9.24
C ALA A 263 0.01 -1.84 9.92
N LEU A 264 0.69 -2.83 10.48
CA LEU A 264 0.06 -3.92 11.21
C LEU A 264 -0.60 -3.44 12.51
N ASP A 265 0.04 -2.53 13.23
CA ASP A 265 -0.49 -1.84 14.41
C ASP A 265 -1.78 -1.07 14.12
N PHE A 266 -1.83 -0.39 12.97
CA PHE A 266 -3.02 0.28 12.48
C PHE A 266 -4.14 -0.72 12.18
N LEU A 267 -3.82 -1.77 11.43
CA LEU A 267 -4.80 -2.79 11.07
C LEU A 267 -5.35 -3.55 12.30
N ASP A 268 -4.55 -3.78 13.34
CA ASP A 268 -5.01 -4.36 14.61
C ASP A 268 -6.08 -3.52 15.31
N ARG A 269 -5.95 -2.19 15.25
CA ARG A 269 -6.92 -1.27 15.85
C ARG A 269 -8.23 -1.21 15.06
N HIS A 270 -8.16 -1.39 13.74
CA HIS A 270 -9.32 -1.28 12.86
C HIS A 270 -10.01 -2.61 12.54
N PHE A 271 -9.34 -3.74 12.76
CA PHE A 271 -9.91 -5.09 12.60
C PHE A 271 -9.98 -5.84 13.95
N PRO A 272 -10.82 -5.38 14.90
CA PRO A 272 -10.96 -6.01 16.22
C PRO A 272 -11.60 -7.41 16.13
N GLY A 273 -11.46 -8.20 17.20
CA GLY A 273 -12.17 -9.48 17.33
C GLY A 273 -11.67 -10.57 16.39
N ARG A 274 -10.36 -10.66 16.12
CA ARG A 274 -9.80 -11.81 15.40
C ARG A 274 -9.97 -13.07 16.24
N PRO A 275 -10.47 -14.18 15.68
CA PRO A 275 -10.41 -15.46 16.36
C PRO A 275 -8.94 -15.79 16.61
N SER A 276 -8.57 -16.01 17.86
CA SER A 276 -7.25 -16.52 18.23
C SER A 276 -7.13 -17.99 17.80
N HIS A 277 -6.85 -18.25 16.52
CA HIS A 277 -6.65 -19.62 16.03
C HIS A 277 -5.31 -20.24 16.46
N PHE A 278 -4.52 -19.54 17.28
CA PHE A 278 -3.32 -20.06 17.94
C PHE A 278 -3.49 -20.16 19.47
N ALA A 279 -4.70 -20.48 19.95
CA ALA A 279 -4.81 -21.11 21.26
C ALA A 279 -4.35 -22.57 21.12
N SER A 280 -3.29 -22.90 21.85
CA SER A 280 -2.65 -24.23 21.95
C SER A 280 -3.63 -25.38 21.71
N SER A 281 -3.36 -26.23 20.71
CA SER A 281 -3.77 -27.63 20.80
C SER A 281 -3.03 -28.23 21.99
N GLY A 282 -3.64 -28.11 23.15
CA GLY A 282 -3.22 -28.79 24.35
C GLY A 282 -3.19 -30.28 24.07
N GLU A 283 -2.08 -30.90 24.43
CA GLU A 283 -2.05 -32.30 24.78
C GLU A 283 -3.03 -32.50 25.94
N THR A 284 -4.20 -33.03 25.64
CA THR A 284 -5.02 -33.76 26.61
C THR A 284 -5.62 -34.95 25.87
N ASN A 285 -5.02 -36.12 26.08
CA ASN A 285 -5.71 -37.31 26.63
C ASN A 285 -4.83 -38.55 26.45
N ALA A 286 -4.11 -38.91 27.52
CA ALA A 286 -3.87 -40.31 27.84
C ALA A 286 -4.51 -40.55 29.20
N GLU A 287 -5.78 -40.96 29.15
CA GLU A 287 -6.51 -41.48 30.30
C GLU A 287 -5.85 -42.76 30.82
N ALA A 288 -5.85 -42.85 32.14
CA ALA A 288 -5.56 -44.03 32.91
C ALA A 288 -6.52 -45.19 32.55
N THR A 289 -5.94 -46.34 32.23
CA THR A 289 -6.49 -47.68 32.47
C THR A 289 -5.28 -48.58 32.78
N GLY A 290 -5.21 -49.41 33.81
CA GLY A 290 -6.13 -49.71 34.90
C GLY A 290 -5.34 -50.33 36.06
N GLY A 291 -5.99 -50.45 37.21
CA GLY A 291 -5.45 -51.18 38.37
C GLY A 291 -5.51 -52.69 38.20
N GLN A 292 -4.50 -53.38 38.69
CA GLN A 292 -4.52 -54.27 39.86
C GLN A 292 -3.08 -54.56 40.27
#